data_AF-A0AA96JX56-F1
#
_entry.id   AF-A0AA96JX56-F1
#
_cell.length_a   1.000
_cell.length_b   1.000
_cell.length_c   1.000
_cell.angle_alpha   90.00
_cell.angle_beta   90.00
_cell.angle_gamma   90.00
#
_symmetry.space_group_name_H-M   'P 1'
#
loop_
_entity.id
_entity.type
_entity.pdbx_description
1 polymer ?
#
loop_
_entity_poly.entity_id
_entity_poly.type
_entity_poly.pdbx_seq_one_letter_code
_entity_poly.pdbx_strand_id
1 'polypeptide(L)'
;MPSPVLFTWLYRVFVGLLLILGLGDPIHHELYIGPPSAWAEPHNISEEETHHNHTVHHQDAAPQAGQWEGSPEGIAYSEFNHAFVGVGVILMGFSEWQRIMGWQAFMWVRWLLPGSLIGSGIFLLTWSDHLAWPIGPWTLAETLSGKDPEMLQHKIFGILALAVGLVEGFIGAGKFSHVFWRSLLPVFALVGGLMLFRHMHGLHPGGHDIQTHHNIMGTLALAGGLAWFTGELLPRTQISSSISFPLGSLLKILWSIFILIIGIQLIFYSES
;
A
#
# COMPACT_ATOMS: atom_id res chain seq x y z
N MET A 1 -1.71 15.05 -17.50
CA MET A 1 -1.36 13.62 -17.53
C MET A 1 0.15 13.50 -17.60
N PRO A 2 0.85 12.84 -16.67
CA PRO A 2 2.22 12.44 -16.91
C PRO A 2 2.26 11.55 -18.15
N SER A 3 3.21 11.79 -19.05
CA SER A 3 3.31 11.00 -20.28
C SER A 3 3.45 9.51 -19.93
N PRO A 4 2.92 8.59 -20.76
CA PRO A 4 3.16 7.15 -20.59
C PRO A 4 4.65 6.80 -20.43
N VAL A 5 5.53 7.64 -21.00
CA VAL A 5 6.99 7.55 -20.85
C VAL A 5 7.44 7.70 -19.39
N LEU A 6 6.82 8.59 -18.60
CA LEU A 6 7.17 8.79 -17.19
C LEU A 6 6.76 7.58 -16.33
N PHE A 7 5.60 7.00 -16.60
CA PHE A 7 5.13 5.79 -15.91
C PHE A 7 6.01 4.59 -16.25
N THR A 8 6.31 4.37 -17.53
CA THR A 8 7.24 3.31 -17.96
C THR A 8 8.65 3.53 -17.41
N TRP A 9 9.08 4.78 -17.28
CA TRP A 9 10.38 5.11 -16.70
C TRP A 9 10.42 4.83 -15.19
N LEU A 10 9.40 5.23 -14.43
CA LEU A 10 9.27 4.93 -13.00
C LEU A 10 9.20 3.43 -12.74
N TYR A 11 8.43 2.69 -13.55
CA TYR A 11 8.38 1.22 -13.52
C TYR A 11 9.76 0.61 -13.77
N ARG A 12 10.49 1.07 -14.79
CA ARG A 12 11.85 0.58 -15.10
C ARG A 12 12.87 0.92 -14.02
N VAL A 13 12.77 2.11 -13.41
CA VAL A 13 13.62 2.51 -12.27
C VAL A 13 13.32 1.66 -11.04
N PHE A 14 12.03 1.37 -10.79
CA PHE A 14 11.59 0.52 -9.70
C PHE A 14 12.05 -0.94 -9.88
N VAL A 15 11.84 -1.52 -11.06
CA VAL A 15 12.36 -2.85 -11.41
C VAL A 15 13.89 -2.86 -11.34
N GLY A 16 14.55 -1.81 -11.82
CA GLY A 16 16.01 -1.65 -11.70
C GLY A 16 16.49 -1.62 -10.24
N LEU A 17 15.76 -0.92 -9.36
CA LEU A 17 16.04 -0.89 -7.92
C LEU A 17 15.84 -2.26 -7.26
N LEU A 18 14.78 -2.99 -7.63
CA LEU A 18 14.53 -4.35 -7.16
C LEU A 18 15.63 -5.33 -7.61
N LEU A 19 16.13 -5.17 -8.84
CA LEU A 19 17.25 -5.96 -9.37
C LEU A 19 18.58 -5.61 -8.69
N ILE A 20 18.85 -4.33 -8.42
CA ILE A 20 20.05 -3.87 -7.68
C ILE A 20 20.03 -4.39 -6.23
N LEU A 21 18.85 -4.55 -5.63
CA LEU A 21 18.68 -5.13 -4.29
C LEU A 21 18.71 -6.67 -4.28
N GLY A 22 18.95 -7.33 -5.43
CA GLY A 22 19.12 -8.78 -5.53
C GLY A 22 17.85 -9.60 -5.33
N LEU A 23 16.67 -9.02 -5.54
CA LEU A 23 15.36 -9.63 -5.25
C LEU A 23 14.60 -10.12 -6.50
N GLY A 24 15.23 -10.19 -7.68
CA GLY A 24 14.59 -10.72 -8.89
C GLY A 24 15.57 -11.42 -9.81
N ASP A 25 15.37 -12.73 -10.03
CA ASP A 25 15.98 -13.41 -11.17
C ASP A 25 15.32 -12.95 -12.48
N PRO A 26 16.08 -12.74 -13.57
CA PRO A 26 15.53 -12.27 -14.83
C PRO A 26 14.77 -13.42 -15.50
N ILE A 27 13.44 -13.38 -15.44
CA ILE A 27 12.61 -14.14 -16.35
C ILE A 27 12.72 -13.46 -17.72
N HIS A 28 13.61 -13.97 -18.57
CA HIS A 28 13.68 -13.64 -19.99
C HIS A 28 12.46 -14.24 -20.71
N HIS A 29 11.32 -13.57 -20.62
CA HIS A 29 10.30 -13.67 -21.65
C HIS A 29 10.28 -12.33 -22.39
N GLU A 30 10.64 -12.37 -23.68
CA GLU A 30 10.34 -11.28 -24.62
C GLU A 30 8.83 -11.10 -24.68
N LEU A 31 8.28 -10.30 -23.76
CA LEU A 31 6.92 -9.81 -23.86
C LEU A 31 6.95 -8.59 -24.78
N TYR A 32 6.76 -8.85 -26.07
CA TYR A 32 6.53 -7.81 -27.06
C TYR A 32 5.18 -7.15 -26.78
N ILE A 33 5.17 -6.13 -25.91
CA ILE A 33 4.01 -5.25 -25.70
C ILE A 33 4.08 -4.16 -26.77
N GLY A 34 3.59 -4.48 -27.97
CA GLY A 34 3.15 -3.45 -28.90
C GLY A 34 1.93 -2.73 -28.32
N PRO A 35 1.67 -1.46 -28.70
CA PRO A 35 0.43 -0.79 -28.32
C PRO A 35 -0.78 -1.63 -28.79
N PRO A 36 -1.89 -1.66 -28.04
CA PRO A 36 -3.09 -2.40 -28.44
C PRO A 36 -3.48 -2.03 -29.88
N SER A 37 -3.80 -3.03 -30.70
CA SER A 37 -4.31 -2.84 -32.07
C SER A 37 -5.68 -2.13 -32.13
N ALA A 38 -6.21 -1.66 -31.01
CA ALA A 38 -7.42 -0.84 -30.92
C ALA A 38 -7.19 0.65 -31.22
N TRP A 39 -5.94 1.08 -31.49
CA TRP A 39 -5.60 2.49 -31.73
C TRP A 39 -5.31 2.82 -33.21
N ALA A 40 -5.66 1.93 -34.15
CA ALA A 40 -5.44 2.15 -35.57
C ALA A 40 -6.57 1.59 -36.45
N GLU A 41 -7.73 2.24 -36.46
CA GLU A 41 -8.57 2.32 -37.66
C GLU A 41 -9.30 3.67 -37.73
N PRO A 42 -9.14 4.45 -38.82
CA PRO A 42 -10.11 5.47 -39.19
C PRO A 42 -11.27 4.78 -39.90
N HIS A 43 -12.40 4.60 -39.22
CA HIS A 43 -13.63 4.16 -39.85
C HIS A 43 -14.09 5.19 -40.88
N ASN A 44 -13.87 4.85 -42.16
CA ASN A 44 -14.49 5.50 -43.30
C ASN A 44 -15.82 4.76 -43.56
N ILE A 45 -16.94 5.32 -43.12
CA ILE A 45 -18.28 4.82 -43.46
C ILE A 45 -18.95 5.89 -44.29
N SER A 46 -19.19 5.52 -45.55
CA SER A 46 -19.97 6.23 -46.55
C SER A 46 -21.41 6.46 -46.07
N GLU A 47 -21.94 7.60 -46.50
CA GLU A 47 -23.33 8.04 -46.42
C GLU A 47 -24.34 6.95 -46.79
N GLU A 48 -25.32 6.69 -45.91
CA GLU A 48 -26.70 6.45 -46.33
C GLU A 48 -27.69 6.77 -45.19
N GLU A 49 -28.82 7.35 -45.57
CA GLU A 49 -29.80 8.07 -44.76
C GLU A 49 -30.49 7.24 -43.66
N THR A 50 -30.80 7.88 -42.53
CA THR A 50 -32.20 7.99 -42.04
C THR A 50 -32.33 8.96 -40.86
N HIS A 51 -33.26 9.89 -41.04
CA HIS A 51 -33.72 10.89 -40.08
C HIS A 51 -34.13 10.29 -38.72
N HIS A 52 -33.52 10.75 -37.62
CA HIS A 52 -34.25 11.02 -36.37
C HIS A 52 -33.53 12.11 -35.56
N ASN A 53 -34.24 13.24 -35.42
CA ASN A 53 -33.85 14.38 -34.60
C ASN A 53 -33.94 13.99 -33.12
N HIS A 54 -32.81 13.64 -32.51
CA HIS A 54 -32.63 13.77 -31.07
C HIS A 54 -31.41 14.67 -30.84
N THR A 55 -31.69 15.91 -30.45
CA THR A 55 -30.72 16.80 -29.83
C THR A 55 -30.23 16.16 -28.54
N VAL A 56 -29.21 15.32 -28.64
CA VAL A 56 -28.40 14.90 -27.49
C VAL A 56 -27.47 16.08 -27.21
N HIS A 57 -27.80 16.83 -26.16
CA HIS A 57 -26.81 17.69 -25.53
C HIS A 57 -25.68 16.78 -25.05
N HIS A 58 -24.57 16.76 -25.78
CA HIS A 58 -23.28 16.34 -25.26
C HIS A 58 -22.87 17.37 -24.19
N GLN A 59 -23.41 17.19 -22.98
CA GLN A 59 -22.69 17.61 -21.80
C GLN A 59 -21.51 16.65 -21.70
N ASP A 60 -20.32 17.16 -21.99
CA ASP A 60 -19.05 16.59 -21.54
C ASP A 60 -19.06 16.59 -20.01
N ALA A 61 -19.83 15.67 -19.43
CA ALA A 61 -19.79 15.37 -18.03
C ALA A 61 -18.45 14.66 -17.82
N ALA A 62 -17.53 15.31 -17.12
CA ALA A 62 -16.42 14.61 -16.50
C ALA A 62 -16.98 13.34 -15.84
N PRO A 63 -16.38 12.15 -16.09
CA PRO A 63 -16.85 10.94 -15.44
C PRO A 63 -16.94 11.23 -13.94
N GLN A 64 -18.12 11.00 -13.36
CA GLN A 64 -18.29 11.20 -11.93
C GLN A 64 -17.22 10.36 -11.24
N ALA A 65 -16.54 10.91 -10.24
CA ALA A 65 -15.46 10.27 -9.47
C ALA A 65 -15.88 9.01 -8.68
N GLY A 66 -17.00 8.37 -9.03
CA GLY A 66 -17.37 7.03 -8.59
C GLY A 66 -17.49 6.03 -9.74
N GLN A 67 -17.38 6.45 -11.00
CA GLN A 67 -17.46 5.58 -12.18
C GLN A 67 -16.08 5.09 -12.65
N TRP A 68 -15.00 5.80 -12.30
CA TRP A 68 -13.65 5.41 -12.72
C TRP A 68 -13.11 4.29 -11.84
N GLU A 69 -13.41 4.33 -10.55
CA GLU A 69 -12.95 3.41 -9.52
C GLU A 69 -13.37 1.97 -9.85
N GLY A 70 -14.60 1.79 -10.33
CA GLY A 70 -15.11 0.51 -10.81
C GLY A 70 -14.82 0.18 -12.28
N SER A 71 -14.07 1.02 -13.00
CA SER A 71 -13.64 0.73 -14.37
C SER A 71 -12.44 -0.22 -14.36
N PRO A 72 -12.17 -0.95 -15.47
CA PRO A 72 -10.99 -1.81 -15.57
C PRO A 72 -9.67 -1.07 -15.26
N GLU A 73 -9.57 0.20 -15.64
CA GLU A 73 -8.41 1.04 -15.37
C GLU A 73 -8.32 1.45 -13.89
N GLY A 74 -9.45 1.78 -13.25
CA GLY A 74 -9.49 2.09 -11.82
C GLY A 74 -9.11 0.90 -10.96
N ILE A 75 -9.66 -0.27 -11.28
CA ILE A 75 -9.32 -1.55 -10.63
C ILE A 75 -7.82 -1.82 -10.76
N ALA A 76 -7.27 -1.80 -11.98
CA ALA A 76 -5.86 -2.07 -12.20
C ALA A 76 -4.95 -1.07 -11.45
N TYR A 77 -5.38 0.20 -11.35
CA TYR A 77 -4.66 1.21 -10.60
C TYR A 77 -4.68 0.95 -9.10
N SER A 78 -5.85 0.63 -8.53
CA SER A 78 -6.01 0.30 -7.12
C SER A 78 -5.22 -0.96 -6.76
N GLU A 79 -5.34 -2.03 -7.55
CA GLU A 79 -4.59 -3.29 -7.34
C GLU A 79 -3.07 -3.06 -7.41
N PHE A 80 -2.59 -2.24 -8.34
CA PHE A 80 -1.19 -1.83 -8.38
C PHE A 80 -0.76 -1.10 -7.10
N ASN A 81 -1.58 -0.15 -6.63
CA ASN A 81 -1.29 0.59 -5.40
C ASN A 81 -1.20 -0.34 -4.19
N HIS A 82 -2.13 -1.29 -4.06
CA HIS A 82 -2.13 -2.30 -3.01
C HIS A 82 -0.89 -3.19 -3.11
N ALA A 83 -0.56 -3.71 -4.28
CA ALA A 83 0.61 -4.56 -4.47
C ALA A 83 1.91 -3.81 -4.14
N PHE A 84 2.04 -2.55 -4.56
CA PHE A 84 3.20 -1.71 -4.27
C PHE A 84 3.39 -1.51 -2.76
N VAL A 85 2.32 -1.13 -2.06
CA VAL A 85 2.35 -0.97 -0.60
C VAL A 85 2.61 -2.33 0.08
N GLY A 86 2.05 -3.41 -0.46
CA GLY A 86 2.23 -4.79 0.01
C GLY A 86 3.69 -5.22 0.05
N VAL A 87 4.47 -4.91 -1.00
CA VAL A 87 5.92 -5.13 -1.00
C VAL A 87 6.58 -4.40 0.17
N GLY A 88 6.23 -3.12 0.38
CA GLY A 88 6.72 -2.33 1.50
C GLY A 88 6.42 -2.99 2.87
N VAL A 89 5.20 -3.47 3.06
CA VAL A 89 4.75 -4.13 4.29
C VAL A 89 5.47 -5.48 4.51
N ILE A 90 5.73 -6.27 3.46
CA ILE A 90 6.53 -7.50 3.56
C ILE A 90 7.95 -7.19 4.06
N LEU A 91 8.59 -6.17 3.48
CA LEU A 91 9.93 -5.73 3.89
C LEU A 91 9.95 -5.26 5.35
N MET A 92 8.88 -4.59 5.82
CA MET A 92 8.72 -4.27 7.25
C MET A 92 8.64 -5.51 8.12
N GLY A 93 7.86 -6.53 7.72
CA GLY A 93 7.73 -7.79 8.44
C GLY A 93 9.06 -8.54 8.57
N PHE A 94 9.87 -8.57 7.51
CA PHE A 94 11.22 -9.14 7.57
C PHE A 94 12.17 -8.35 8.48
N SER A 95 12.07 -7.02 8.50
CA SER A 95 12.86 -6.19 9.40
C SER A 95 12.48 -6.42 10.86
N GLU A 96 11.19 -6.52 11.19
CA GLU A 96 10.76 -6.85 12.56
C GLU A 96 11.18 -8.28 12.95
N TRP A 97 11.08 -9.24 12.04
CA TRP A 97 11.57 -10.59 12.26
C TRP A 97 13.08 -10.63 12.54
N GLN A 98 13.88 -9.94 11.72
CA GLN A 98 15.33 -9.82 11.92
C GLN A 98 15.65 -9.18 13.27
N ARG A 99 14.90 -8.16 13.67
CA ARG A 99 15.09 -7.47 14.97
C ARG A 99 14.91 -8.42 16.16
N ILE A 100 14.01 -9.40 16.03
CA ILE A 100 13.78 -10.42 17.07
C ILE A 100 14.88 -11.46 17.07
N MET A 101 15.30 -11.93 15.89
CA MET A 101 16.31 -12.99 15.75
C MET A 101 17.74 -12.50 16.02
N GLY A 102 18.02 -11.20 15.83
CA GLY A 102 19.31 -10.59 16.15
C GLY A 102 20.48 -11.06 15.28
N TRP A 103 20.20 -11.62 14.10
CA TRP A 103 21.22 -12.13 13.18
C TRP A 103 22.14 -11.01 12.68
N GLN A 104 23.40 -11.06 13.09
CA GLN A 104 24.40 -10.02 12.82
C GLN A 104 24.69 -9.85 11.31
N ALA A 105 24.69 -10.97 10.56
CA ALA A 105 24.88 -10.96 9.11
C ALA A 105 23.81 -10.14 8.36
N PHE A 106 22.62 -9.99 8.95
CA PHE A 106 21.48 -9.31 8.35
C PHE A 106 21.14 -7.99 9.04
N MET A 107 22.08 -7.36 9.74
CA MET A 107 21.84 -6.06 10.41
C MET A 107 21.46 -4.93 9.47
N TRP A 108 21.72 -5.05 8.17
CA TRP A 108 21.30 -4.06 7.18
C TRP A 108 19.77 -4.09 6.94
N VAL A 109 19.11 -5.22 7.20
CA VAL A 109 17.65 -5.41 7.03
C VAL A 109 16.85 -4.46 7.93
N ARG A 110 17.42 -3.99 9.05
CA ARG A 110 16.79 -2.98 9.92
C ARG A 110 16.43 -1.68 9.21
N TRP A 111 17.07 -1.39 8.07
CA TRP A 111 16.79 -0.19 7.27
C TRP A 111 15.65 -0.38 6.28
N LEU A 112 15.21 -1.62 6.05
CA LEU A 112 14.06 -1.91 5.21
C LEU A 112 12.78 -1.32 5.80
N LEU A 113 12.59 -1.41 7.12
CA LEU A 113 11.39 -0.86 7.76
C LEU A 113 11.22 0.64 7.57
N PRO A 114 12.19 1.51 7.97
CA PRO A 114 12.04 2.94 7.75
C PRO A 114 12.02 3.30 6.26
N GLY A 115 12.79 2.59 5.42
CA GLY A 115 12.79 2.79 3.97
C GLY A 115 11.43 2.51 3.33
N SER A 116 10.81 1.38 3.67
CA SER A 116 9.48 1.00 3.20
C SER A 116 8.41 1.98 3.66
N LEU A 117 8.41 2.38 4.93
CA LEU A 117 7.43 3.33 5.46
C LEU A 117 7.54 4.71 4.80
N ILE A 118 8.78 5.20 4.61
CA ILE A 118 9.00 6.49 3.93
C ILE A 118 8.61 6.38 2.45
N GLY A 119 9.02 5.31 1.77
CA GLY A 119 8.70 5.07 0.37
C GLY A 119 7.20 4.96 0.12
N SER A 120 6.51 4.10 0.86
CA SER A 120 5.05 3.96 0.80
C SER A 120 4.34 5.24 1.22
N GLY A 121 4.85 5.97 2.22
CA GLY A 121 4.28 7.23 2.64
C GLY A 121 4.33 8.31 1.55
N ILE A 122 5.50 8.48 0.90
CA ILE A 122 5.64 9.38 -0.26
C ILE A 122 4.72 8.94 -1.40
N PHE A 123 4.66 7.64 -1.64
CA PHE A 123 3.80 7.07 -2.67
C PHE A 123 2.33 7.38 -2.44
N LEU A 124 1.81 7.13 -1.24
CA LEU A 124 0.42 7.45 -0.88
C LEU A 124 0.14 8.95 -0.93
N LEU A 125 1.10 9.81 -0.60
CA LEU A 125 0.87 11.25 -0.71
C LEU A 125 0.81 11.75 -2.14
N THR A 126 1.46 11.04 -3.08
CA THR A 126 1.69 11.55 -4.42
C THR A 126 0.86 10.82 -5.48
N TRP A 127 0.82 9.49 -5.42
CA TRP A 127 0.31 8.63 -6.50
C TRP A 127 -0.83 7.69 -6.09
N SER A 128 -1.24 7.56 -4.83
CA SER A 128 -2.39 6.67 -4.53
C SER A 128 -3.70 7.10 -5.17
N ASP A 129 -3.87 8.40 -5.46
CA ASP A 129 -5.14 8.98 -5.88
C ASP A 129 -4.94 9.82 -7.13
N HIS A 130 -5.53 9.39 -8.24
CA HIS A 130 -5.35 10.02 -9.55
C HIS A 130 -5.97 11.43 -9.64
N LEU A 131 -7.02 11.71 -8.85
CA LEU A 131 -7.65 13.03 -8.79
C LEU A 131 -6.98 13.99 -7.81
N ALA A 132 -6.25 13.47 -6.82
CA ALA A 132 -5.78 14.27 -5.70
C ALA A 132 -4.54 15.11 -6.03
N TRP A 133 -4.39 16.22 -5.31
CA TRP A 133 -3.10 16.91 -5.24
C TRP A 133 -2.01 15.93 -4.73
N PRO A 134 -0.77 15.96 -5.26
CA PRO A 134 -0.18 16.96 -6.16
C PRO A 134 -0.26 16.66 -7.66
N ILE A 135 -0.70 15.47 -8.07
CA ILE A 135 -0.62 15.05 -9.49
C ILE A 135 -1.94 15.23 -10.25
N GLY A 136 -3.06 15.29 -9.53
CA GLY A 136 -4.40 15.40 -10.08
C GLY A 136 -4.92 16.83 -10.18
N PRO A 137 -6.11 17.00 -10.78
CA PRO A 137 -6.74 18.30 -10.96
C PRO A 137 -7.23 18.96 -9.66
N TRP A 138 -7.40 18.21 -8.57
CA TRP A 138 -7.88 18.79 -7.31
C TRP A 138 -6.81 19.64 -6.64
N THR A 139 -7.24 20.74 -6.03
CA THR A 139 -6.39 21.53 -5.15
C THR A 139 -6.14 20.81 -3.82
N LEU A 140 -5.09 21.19 -3.09
CA LEU A 140 -4.81 20.65 -1.75
C LEU A 140 -6.02 20.79 -0.81
N ALA A 141 -6.72 21.92 -0.87
CA ALA A 141 -7.90 22.16 -0.04
C ALA A 141 -9.05 21.21 -0.39
N GLU A 142 -9.24 20.89 -1.68
CA GLU A 142 -10.26 19.92 -2.11
C GLU A 142 -9.90 18.50 -1.69
N THR A 143 -8.65 18.08 -1.88
CA THR A 143 -8.15 16.79 -1.38
C THR A 143 -8.35 16.63 0.12
N LEU A 144 -8.10 17.68 0.91
CA LEU A 144 -8.23 17.63 2.37
C LEU A 144 -9.63 17.95 2.90
N SER A 145 -10.55 18.37 2.04
CA SER A 145 -11.92 18.73 2.44
C SER A 145 -12.77 17.54 2.89
N GLY A 146 -12.34 16.31 2.59
CA GLY A 146 -13.10 15.10 2.88
C GLY A 146 -14.29 14.88 1.94
N LYS A 147 -14.34 15.57 0.80
CA LYS A 147 -15.29 15.29 -0.29
C LYS A 147 -15.25 13.83 -0.74
N ASP A 148 -14.06 13.25 -0.68
CA ASP A 148 -13.82 11.82 -0.88
C ASP A 148 -13.13 11.24 0.38
N PRO A 149 -13.85 10.43 1.17
CA PRO A 149 -13.30 9.79 2.36
C PRO A 149 -12.14 8.82 2.07
N GLU A 150 -12.14 8.15 0.92
CA GLU A 150 -11.10 7.20 0.51
C GLU A 150 -9.77 7.94 0.32
N MET A 151 -9.79 8.99 -0.50
CA MET A 151 -8.61 9.81 -0.78
C MET A 151 -8.07 10.45 0.50
N LEU A 152 -8.96 10.94 1.38
CA LEU A 152 -8.55 11.50 2.67
C LEU A 152 -7.86 10.45 3.55
N GLN A 153 -8.37 9.21 3.58
CA GLN A 153 -7.75 8.11 4.32
C GLN A 153 -6.37 7.77 3.75
N HIS A 154 -6.19 7.72 2.42
CA HIS A 154 -4.87 7.54 1.80
C HIS A 154 -3.88 8.61 2.22
N LYS A 155 -4.29 9.89 2.29
CA LYS A 155 -3.40 10.97 2.75
C LYS A 155 -3.06 10.86 4.22
N ILE A 156 -4.02 10.49 5.06
CA ILE A 156 -3.76 10.22 6.48
C ILE A 156 -2.75 9.06 6.60
N PHE A 157 -2.98 7.93 5.94
CA PHE A 157 -2.05 6.80 5.95
C PHE A 157 -0.65 7.18 5.45
N GLY A 158 -0.55 7.98 4.40
CA GLY A 158 0.72 8.49 3.89
C GLY A 158 1.50 9.32 4.91
N ILE A 159 0.82 10.25 5.60
CA ILE A 159 1.42 11.07 6.67
C ILE A 159 1.87 10.18 7.84
N LEU A 160 1.02 9.24 8.26
CA LEU A 160 1.35 8.33 9.36
C LEU A 160 2.55 7.45 9.01
N ALA A 161 2.58 6.88 7.81
CA ALA A 161 3.70 6.08 7.33
C ALA A 161 5.00 6.88 7.30
N LEU A 162 4.99 8.12 6.77
CA LEU A 162 6.15 9.00 6.78
C LEU A 162 6.64 9.30 8.20
N ALA A 163 5.74 9.68 9.10
CA ALA A 163 6.10 10.03 10.48
C ALA A 163 6.75 8.85 11.20
N VAL A 164 6.17 7.65 11.09
CA VAL A 164 6.72 6.44 11.72
C VAL A 164 8.02 6.02 11.05
N GLY A 165 8.11 6.08 9.73
CA GLY A 165 9.33 5.74 9.00
C GLY A 165 10.51 6.61 9.39
N LEU A 166 10.29 7.91 9.62
CA LEU A 166 11.32 8.80 10.14
C LEU A 166 11.75 8.42 11.57
N VAL A 167 10.79 8.16 12.47
CA VAL A 167 11.10 7.73 13.85
C VAL A 167 11.87 6.43 13.87
N GLU A 168 11.45 5.44 13.08
CA GLU A 168 12.12 4.15 12.95
C GLU A 168 13.51 4.29 12.31
N GLY A 169 13.71 5.27 11.43
CA GLY A 169 15.04 5.63 10.92
C GLY A 169 15.95 6.12 12.03
N PHE A 170 15.44 6.96 12.95
CA PHE A 170 16.20 7.41 14.12
C PHE A 170 16.45 6.30 15.15
N ILE A 171 15.49 5.39 15.36
CA ILE A 171 15.68 4.19 16.19
C ILE A 171 16.77 3.30 15.57
N GLY A 172 16.66 3.03 14.26
CA GLY A 172 17.65 2.28 13.49
C GLY A 172 19.04 2.89 13.59
N ALA A 173 19.16 4.22 13.53
CA ALA A 173 20.42 4.95 13.71
C ALA A 173 20.96 5.00 15.15
N GLY A 174 20.24 4.42 16.12
CA GLY A 174 20.61 4.45 17.54
C GLY A 174 20.43 5.82 18.20
N LYS A 175 19.65 6.73 17.60
CA LYS A 175 19.34 8.06 18.16
C LYS A 175 18.19 8.02 19.16
N PHE A 176 17.25 7.11 18.98
CA PHE A 176 16.12 6.88 19.89
C PHE A 176 16.14 5.46 20.45
N SER A 177 16.01 5.32 21.77
CA SER A 177 15.98 4.03 22.47
C SER A 177 14.80 3.88 23.44
N HIS A 178 14.12 4.97 23.78
CA HIS A 178 13.01 4.96 24.72
C HIS A 178 11.82 4.15 24.18
N VAL A 179 11.14 3.41 25.07
CA VAL A 179 10.01 2.52 24.72
C VAL A 179 8.89 3.27 24.01
N PHE A 180 8.65 4.54 24.36
CA PHE A 180 7.71 5.42 23.68
C PHE A 180 7.91 5.43 22.15
N TRP A 181 9.14 5.69 21.69
CA TRP A 181 9.43 5.76 20.25
C TRP A 181 9.23 4.41 19.57
N ARG A 182 9.64 3.32 20.23
CA ARG A 182 9.48 1.95 19.71
C ARG A 182 8.02 1.49 19.69
N SER A 183 7.16 2.14 20.47
CA SER A 183 5.73 1.83 20.54
C SER A 183 4.91 2.54 19.45
N LEU A 184 5.48 3.52 18.73
CA LEU A 184 4.71 4.24 17.71
C LEU A 184 4.24 3.32 16.59
N LEU A 185 5.12 2.50 16.00
CA LEU A 185 4.73 1.57 14.94
C LEU A 185 3.53 0.67 15.33
N PRO A 186 3.55 -0.06 16.47
CA PRO A 186 2.41 -0.87 16.87
C PRO A 186 1.18 -0.04 17.25
N VAL A 187 1.31 1.17 17.82
CA VAL A 187 0.17 2.08 18.01
C VAL A 187 -0.47 2.46 16.68
N PHE A 188 0.34 2.79 15.68
CA PHE A 188 -0.17 3.15 14.36
C PHE A 188 -0.76 1.95 13.62
N ALA A 189 -0.28 0.74 13.87
CA ALA A 189 -0.95 -0.47 13.41
C ALA A 189 -2.34 -0.64 14.05
N LEU A 190 -2.51 -0.31 15.34
CA LEU A 190 -3.83 -0.32 15.97
C LEU A 190 -4.77 0.72 15.34
N VAL A 191 -4.29 1.97 15.20
CA VAL A 191 -5.06 3.07 14.62
C VAL A 191 -5.41 2.78 13.15
N GLY A 192 -4.43 2.37 12.35
CA GLY A 192 -4.65 2.02 10.95
C GLY A 192 -5.55 0.80 10.79
N GLY A 193 -5.40 -0.20 11.66
CA GLY A 193 -6.28 -1.36 11.73
C GLY A 193 -7.74 -0.98 11.97
N LEU A 194 -8.01 -0.05 12.89
CA LEU A 194 -9.36 0.49 13.12
C LEU A 194 -9.91 1.26 11.91
N MET A 195 -9.05 1.99 11.20
CA MET A 195 -9.45 2.75 10.02
C MET A 195 -9.85 1.84 8.86
N LEU A 196 -9.16 0.71 8.67
CA LEU A 196 -9.41 -0.24 7.57
C LEU A 196 -10.83 -0.82 7.60
N PHE A 197 -11.47 -1.00 8.77
CA PHE A 197 -12.86 -1.44 8.86
C PHE A 197 -13.87 -0.48 8.21
N ARG A 198 -13.46 0.77 7.97
CA ARG A 198 -14.27 1.79 7.31
C ARG A 198 -13.63 2.31 6.03
N HIS A 199 -12.58 1.64 5.56
CA HIS A 199 -11.98 1.95 4.27
C HIS A 199 -12.79 1.27 3.19
N MET A 200 -13.33 2.08 2.28
CA MET A 200 -14.13 1.65 1.14
C MET A 200 -13.56 2.35 -0.08
N HIS A 201 -13.42 1.61 -1.17
CA HIS A 201 -13.27 2.22 -2.48
C HIS A 201 -14.63 2.80 -2.92
N GLY A 202 -14.64 3.68 -3.92
CA GLY A 202 -15.85 4.29 -4.49
C GLY A 202 -16.95 3.30 -4.94
N LEU A 203 -17.84 3.71 -5.85
CA LEU A 203 -18.92 2.85 -6.33
C LEU A 203 -18.36 1.63 -7.10
N HIS A 204 -18.13 0.52 -6.39
CA HIS A 204 -17.43 -0.65 -6.92
C HIS A 204 -18.33 -1.91 -6.96
N PRO A 205 -18.41 -2.65 -8.09
CA PRO A 205 -19.17 -3.89 -8.19
C PRO A 205 -18.76 -4.97 -7.17
N GLY A 206 -17.46 -5.05 -6.86
CA GLY A 206 -16.85 -5.98 -5.89
C GLY A 206 -16.71 -5.43 -4.45
N GLY A 207 -17.49 -4.40 -4.08
CA GLY A 207 -17.32 -3.71 -2.78
C GLY A 207 -17.36 -4.62 -1.54
N HIS A 208 -18.04 -5.76 -1.60
CA HIS A 208 -18.07 -6.73 -0.49
C HIS A 208 -16.73 -7.46 -0.30
N ASP A 209 -16.10 -7.90 -1.38
CA ASP A 209 -14.82 -8.60 -1.34
C ASP A 209 -13.73 -7.64 -0.89
N ILE A 210 -13.70 -6.44 -1.48
CA ILE A 210 -12.88 -5.32 -1.03
C ILE A 210 -12.99 -5.11 0.49
N GLN A 211 -14.21 -4.94 1.01
CA GLN A 211 -14.41 -4.72 2.44
C GLN A 211 -13.93 -5.91 3.29
N THR A 212 -14.08 -7.14 2.78
CA THR A 212 -13.60 -8.35 3.44
C THR A 212 -12.08 -8.37 3.53
N HIS A 213 -11.38 -8.04 2.45
CA HIS A 213 -9.92 -7.89 2.46
C HIS A 213 -9.49 -6.87 3.52
N HIS A 214 -10.11 -5.69 3.55
CA HIS A 214 -9.82 -4.66 4.54
C HIS A 214 -10.11 -5.08 5.98
N ASN A 215 -11.20 -5.81 6.22
CA ASN A 215 -11.54 -6.32 7.55
C ASN A 215 -10.51 -7.35 8.06
N ILE A 216 -10.02 -8.22 7.17
CA ILE A 216 -8.97 -9.19 7.51
C ILE A 216 -7.67 -8.44 7.86
N MET A 217 -7.24 -7.49 7.02
CA MET A 217 -6.05 -6.68 7.27
C MET A 217 -6.18 -5.89 8.58
N GLY A 218 -7.33 -5.26 8.81
CA GLY A 218 -7.63 -4.52 10.03
C GLY A 218 -7.56 -5.39 11.27
N THR A 219 -8.11 -6.61 11.21
CA THR A 219 -8.06 -7.59 12.30
C THR A 219 -6.63 -8.03 12.60
N LEU A 220 -5.83 -8.35 11.57
CA LEU A 220 -4.43 -8.75 11.73
C LEU A 220 -3.58 -7.61 12.31
N ALA A 221 -3.81 -6.36 11.87
CA ALA A 221 -3.12 -5.20 12.39
C ALA A 221 -3.44 -4.94 13.88
N LEU A 222 -4.72 -5.08 14.26
CA LEU A 222 -5.15 -5.01 15.66
C LEU A 222 -4.53 -6.11 16.52
N ALA A 223 -4.66 -7.37 16.07
CA ALA A 223 -4.11 -8.52 16.76
C ALA A 223 -2.58 -8.40 16.92
N GLY A 224 -1.90 -7.94 15.88
CA GLY A 224 -0.46 -7.71 15.88
C GLY A 224 -0.04 -6.62 16.87
N GLY A 225 -0.68 -5.45 16.83
CA GLY A 225 -0.35 -4.35 17.74
C GLY A 225 -0.54 -4.78 19.21
N LEU A 226 -1.65 -5.48 19.50
CA LEU A 226 -1.91 -6.04 20.83
C LEU A 226 -0.89 -7.11 21.25
N ALA A 227 -0.49 -7.99 20.33
CA ALA A 227 0.55 -8.98 20.58
C ALA A 227 1.89 -8.32 20.92
N TRP A 228 2.27 -7.26 20.20
CA TRP A 228 3.49 -6.50 20.48
C TRP A 228 3.47 -5.92 21.90
N PHE A 229 2.39 -5.23 22.28
CA PHE A 229 2.27 -4.64 23.63
C PHE A 229 2.28 -5.70 24.72
N THR A 230 1.53 -6.79 24.54
CA THR A 230 1.50 -7.90 25.49
C THR A 230 2.89 -8.52 25.65
N GLY A 231 3.63 -8.69 24.54
CA GLY A 231 4.99 -9.20 24.54
C GLY A 231 6.01 -8.27 25.21
N GLU A 232 5.76 -6.96 25.23
CA GLU A 232 6.60 -5.96 25.92
C GLU A 232 6.29 -5.89 27.42
N LEU A 233 5.03 -6.08 27.81
CA LEU A 233 4.57 -6.04 29.21
C LEU A 233 4.90 -7.32 29.99
N LEU A 234 5.05 -8.46 29.31
CA LEU A 234 5.41 -9.71 29.95
C LEU A 234 6.82 -9.64 30.56
N PRO A 235 6.98 -9.94 31.87
CA PRO A 235 8.30 -9.99 32.48
C PRO A 235 9.19 -10.97 31.72
N ARG A 236 10.44 -10.58 31.47
CA ARG A 236 11.47 -11.49 30.97
C ARG A 236 11.84 -12.42 32.13
N THR A 237 10.99 -13.40 32.40
CA THR A 237 11.20 -14.35 33.48
C THR A 237 12.51 -15.09 33.21
N GLN A 238 13.52 -14.87 34.04
CA GLN A 238 14.71 -15.72 34.11
C GLN A 238 14.32 -17.05 34.77
N ILE A 239 13.36 -17.77 34.19
CA ILE A 239 13.00 -19.09 34.69
C ILE A 239 13.87 -20.10 33.94
N SER A 240 14.85 -20.61 34.68
CA SER A 240 15.58 -21.84 34.39
C SER A 240 14.59 -23.01 34.40
N SER A 241 13.83 -23.21 33.32
CA SER A 241 13.13 -24.47 33.07
C SER A 241 12.81 -24.64 31.59
N SER A 242 13.51 -25.60 30.98
CA SER A 242 13.15 -26.56 29.90
C SER A 242 12.07 -26.25 28.83
N ILE A 243 11.60 -25.02 28.64
CA ILE A 243 10.72 -24.60 27.53
C ILE A 243 11.50 -23.61 26.67
N SER A 244 11.73 -23.99 25.42
CA SER A 244 12.76 -23.40 24.55
C SER A 244 12.49 -22.00 23.98
N PHE A 245 11.40 -21.30 24.32
CA PHE A 245 11.15 -19.92 23.87
C PHE A 245 10.25 -19.13 24.85
N PRO A 246 10.64 -17.93 25.31
CA PRO A 246 9.78 -17.09 26.16
C PRO A 246 8.50 -16.64 25.44
N LEU A 247 7.35 -16.65 26.13
CA LEU A 247 6.05 -16.23 25.57
C LEU A 247 6.10 -14.81 24.98
N GLY A 248 6.80 -13.87 25.61
CA GLY A 248 6.98 -12.51 25.09
C GLY A 248 7.70 -12.48 23.73
N SER A 249 8.65 -13.39 23.50
CA SER A 249 9.32 -13.53 22.19
C SER A 249 8.37 -14.12 21.15
N LEU A 250 7.54 -15.10 21.52
CA LEU A 250 6.54 -15.67 20.61
C LEU A 250 5.52 -14.61 20.15
N LEU A 251 5.06 -13.74 21.04
CA LEU A 251 4.13 -12.65 20.69
C LEU A 251 4.76 -11.64 19.72
N LYS A 252 6.05 -11.35 19.86
CA LYS A 252 6.79 -10.50 18.91
C LYS A 252 6.99 -11.19 17.56
N ILE A 253 7.18 -12.50 17.56
CA ILE A 253 7.20 -13.32 16.33
C ILE A 253 5.82 -13.25 15.64
N LEU A 254 4.73 -13.42 16.38
CA LEU A 254 3.37 -13.31 15.85
C LEU A 254 3.10 -11.93 15.23
N TRP A 255 3.54 -10.86 15.89
CA TRP A 255 3.51 -9.50 15.32
C TRP A 255 4.17 -9.45 13.94
N SER A 256 5.38 -9.99 13.81
CA SER A 256 6.10 -10.00 12.52
C SER A 256 5.40 -10.85 11.47
N ILE A 257 4.83 -12.00 11.87
CA ILE A 257 4.06 -12.88 10.98
C ILE A 257 2.80 -12.18 10.48
N PHE A 258 2.05 -11.50 11.35
CA PHE A 258 0.85 -10.79 10.93
C PHE A 258 1.15 -9.65 9.95
N ILE A 259 2.26 -8.91 10.14
CA ILE A 259 2.72 -7.93 9.15
C ILE A 259 3.00 -8.61 7.81
N LEU A 260 3.72 -9.74 7.80
CA LEU A 260 4.01 -10.48 6.57
C LEU A 260 2.73 -10.96 5.88
N ILE A 261 1.76 -11.47 6.62
CA ILE A 261 0.47 -11.92 6.06
C ILE A 261 -0.29 -10.74 5.45
N ILE A 262 -0.34 -9.57 6.12
CA ILE A 262 -0.95 -8.36 5.55
C ILE A 262 -0.25 -7.98 4.24
N GLY A 263 1.09 -7.97 4.22
CA GLY A 263 1.84 -7.65 3.01
C GLY A 263 1.60 -8.62 1.86
N ILE A 264 1.49 -9.92 2.14
CA ILE A 264 1.12 -10.94 1.15
C ILE A 264 -0.31 -10.71 0.66
N GLN A 265 -1.25 -10.46 1.57
CA GLN A 265 -2.64 -10.18 1.22
C GLN A 265 -2.78 -8.95 0.31
N LEU A 266 -1.97 -7.92 0.53
CA LEU A 266 -1.91 -6.72 -0.32
C LEU A 266 -1.37 -7.01 -1.72
N ILE A 267 -0.40 -7.92 -1.86
CA ILE A 267 0.12 -8.34 -3.18
C ILE A 267 -0.93 -9.13 -3.97
N PHE A 268 -1.73 -9.93 -3.28
CA PHE A 268 -2.82 -10.73 -3.88
C PHE A 268 -4.19 -10.08 -3.69
N TYR A 269 -4.23 -8.78 -3.44
CA TYR A 269 -5.47 -8.02 -3.36
C TYR A 269 -6.13 -7.98 -4.74
N SER A 270 -7.44 -8.18 -4.76
CA SER A 270 -8.25 -8.25 -5.98
C SER A 270 -9.56 -7.53 -5.74
N GLU A 271 -10.01 -6.73 -6.70
CA GLU A 271 -11.31 -6.04 -6.62
C GLU A 271 -12.45 -6.78 -7.36
N SER A 272 -12.13 -7.94 -7.94
CA SER A 272 -12.99 -8.79 -8.78
C SER A 272 -13.78 -9.85 -8.03
#